data_AF-A0A1G3FLZ3-F1
#
_entry.id   AF-A0A1G3FLZ3-F1
#
_cell.length_a   1.000
_cell.length_b   1.000
_cell.length_c   1.000
_cell.angle_alpha   90.00
_cell.angle_beta   90.00
_cell.angle_gamma   90.00
#
_symmetry.space_group_name_H-M   'P 1'
#
loop_
_entity.id
_entity.type
_entity.pdbx_description
1 polymer ?
#
loop_
_entity_poly.entity_id
_entity_poly.type
_entity_poly.pdbx_seq_one_letter_code
_entity_poly.pdbx_strand_id
1 'polypeptide(L)'
;MAALATEGILESRHGVGVFICSETATSLERRDSTAIQTMTQFSGSFMDMLEVRMAFEVHAAGLAATRRSLAQEAEIWATVRAFEAAMSDDTALDEIDFAFHQAIIQATNNSAFIEFFTIMGRRILPADTFSRARHPALITDSYIEHTLTEHRAICVMISDGDVEGAREAMRAHLTRAHDRYRGILYHNS
;
A
#
# COMPACT_ATOMS: atom_id res chain seq x y z
N MET A 1 -13.61 48.36 0.39
CA MET A 1 -12.20 48.03 0.08
C MET A 1 -11.47 47.81 1.40
N ALA A 2 -10.92 46.59 1.59
CA ALA A 2 -9.78 46.25 2.45
C ALA A 2 -9.90 46.54 3.97
N ALA A 3 -9.42 45.73 4.92
CA ALA A 3 -8.67 44.49 4.90
C ALA A 3 -8.79 43.80 6.27
N LEU A 4 -8.88 42.47 6.22
CA LEU A 4 -8.29 41.44 7.07
C LEU A 4 -8.24 41.61 8.60
N ALA A 5 -9.02 40.73 9.21
CA ALA A 5 -8.94 40.27 10.58
C ALA A 5 -7.54 39.78 10.97
N THR A 6 -7.19 40.00 12.24
CA THR A 6 -6.14 39.26 12.94
C THR A 6 -6.77 38.69 14.21
N GLU A 7 -6.98 37.37 14.15
CA GLU A 7 -6.82 36.40 15.23
C GLU A 7 -7.30 36.83 16.63
N GLY A 8 -8.57 36.54 16.89
CA GLY A 8 -9.10 36.54 18.24
C GLY A 8 -8.63 35.30 19.00
N ILE A 9 -7.60 35.44 19.83
CA ILE A 9 -7.46 34.73 21.12
C ILE A 9 -6.67 35.63 22.09
N LEU A 10 -7.32 36.61 22.70
CA LEU A 10 -6.85 37.25 23.93
C LEU A 10 -8.07 37.65 24.77
N GLU A 11 -8.42 36.82 25.76
CA GLU A 11 -9.18 37.30 26.92
C GLU A 11 -8.26 37.31 28.14
N SER A 12 -7.95 38.52 28.60
CA SER A 12 -7.34 38.76 29.90
C SER A 12 -8.44 38.85 30.95
N ARG A 13 -8.42 37.96 31.95
CA ARG A 13 -9.22 38.11 33.18
C ARG A 13 -8.32 38.17 34.40
N HIS A 14 -8.55 39.22 35.18
CA HIS A 14 -7.82 39.58 36.38
C HIS A 14 -8.26 38.70 37.56
N GLY A 15 -7.30 38.03 38.20
CA GLY A 15 -7.49 37.36 39.50
C GLY A 15 -8.01 35.92 39.44
N VAL A 16 -7.33 35.05 40.20
CA VAL A 16 -7.63 33.64 40.49
C VAL A 16 -7.03 32.61 39.52
N GLY A 17 -5.86 32.07 39.88
CA GLY A 17 -5.42 30.69 39.64
C GLY A 17 -5.04 30.29 38.21
N VAL A 18 -3.80 29.83 38.01
CA VAL A 18 -3.41 29.10 36.79
C VAL A 18 -3.98 27.68 36.89
N PHE A 19 -4.92 27.34 36.00
CA PHE A 19 -5.35 25.96 35.77
C PHE A 19 -4.78 25.51 34.42
N ILE A 20 -4.09 24.38 34.38
CA ILE A 20 -3.72 23.71 33.13
C ILE A 20 -4.97 22.99 32.63
N CYS A 21 -5.67 23.59 31.66
CA CYS A 21 -6.61 22.84 30.83
C CYS A 21 -5.80 22.04 29.81
N SER A 22 -5.74 20.72 30.00
CA SER A 22 -5.30 19.79 28.97
C SER A 22 -6.38 19.72 27.88
N GLU A 23 -6.31 20.62 26.90
CA GLU A 23 -7.18 20.57 25.72
C GLU A 23 -6.43 21.01 24.47
N THR A 24 -5.34 20.33 24.14
CA THR A 24 -4.63 20.52 22.87
C THR A 24 -3.85 19.25 22.47
N ALA A 25 -4.58 18.15 22.23
CA ALA A 25 -4.05 17.02 21.46
C ALA A 25 -5.04 16.44 20.44
N THR A 26 -6.30 16.88 20.42
CA THR A 26 -7.35 16.23 19.62
C THR A 26 -7.87 17.07 18.45
N SER A 27 -7.40 18.30 18.26
CA SER A 27 -7.92 19.23 17.24
C SER A 27 -7.09 19.33 15.96
N LEU A 28 -5.81 18.93 15.99
CA LEU A 28 -4.96 18.86 14.79
C LEU A 28 -5.11 17.51 14.07
N GLU A 29 -5.15 16.39 14.81
CA GLU A 29 -5.34 15.05 14.21
C GLU A 29 -6.71 14.88 13.54
N ARG A 30 -7.74 15.56 14.06
CA ARG A 30 -9.13 15.41 13.58
C ARG A 30 -9.46 16.26 12.36
N ARG A 31 -8.62 17.23 11.99
CA ARG A 31 -8.81 18.08 10.80
C ARG A 31 -8.21 17.46 9.53
N ASP A 32 -7.12 16.70 9.65
CA ASP A 32 -6.55 15.97 8.50
C ASP A 32 -7.33 14.70 8.16
N SER A 33 -7.88 14.01 9.18
CA SER A 33 -8.71 12.84 8.95
C SER A 33 -9.95 13.14 8.10
N THR A 34 -10.52 14.34 8.19
CA THR A 34 -11.70 14.72 7.38
C THR A 34 -11.37 15.04 5.91
N ALA A 35 -10.20 15.60 5.63
CA ALA A 35 -9.77 15.86 4.25
C ALA A 35 -9.43 14.55 3.52
N ILE A 36 -8.72 13.64 4.21
CA ILE A 36 -8.39 12.30 3.70
C ILE A 36 -9.65 11.44 3.54
N GLN A 37 -10.60 11.53 4.48
CA GLN A 37 -11.87 10.82 4.38
C GLN A 37 -12.72 11.31 3.19
N THR A 38 -12.55 12.56 2.76
CA THR A 38 -13.20 13.09 1.55
C THR A 38 -12.56 12.55 0.25
N MET A 39 -11.29 12.12 0.28
CA MET A 39 -10.63 11.47 -0.87
C MET A 39 -11.05 10.00 -1.09
N THR A 40 -11.86 9.40 -0.20
CA THR A 40 -12.19 7.97 -0.26
C THR A 40 -13.33 7.59 -1.23
N GLN A 41 -13.86 8.56 -1.99
CA GLN A 41 -14.84 8.32 -3.06
C GLN A 41 -14.17 8.44 -4.44
N PHE A 42 -13.22 7.55 -4.73
CA PHE A 42 -12.75 7.38 -6.10
C PHE A 42 -13.90 6.84 -6.96
N SER A 43 -14.31 7.59 -7.97
CA SER A 43 -15.33 7.19 -8.96
C SER A 43 -14.81 6.21 -10.02
N GLY A 44 -13.50 5.95 -10.02
CA GLY A 44 -12.84 5.08 -10.99
C GLY A 44 -13.23 3.61 -10.83
N SER A 45 -13.14 2.87 -11.92
CA SER A 45 -13.36 1.42 -11.91
C SER A 45 -12.26 0.70 -11.12
N PHE A 46 -12.50 -0.56 -10.77
CA PHE A 46 -11.45 -1.39 -10.17
C PHE A 46 -10.21 -1.50 -11.07
N MET A 47 -10.41 -1.53 -12.40
CA MET A 47 -9.30 -1.55 -13.36
C MET A 47 -8.49 -0.26 -13.32
N ASP A 48 -9.16 0.90 -13.22
CA ASP A 48 -8.49 2.21 -13.13
C ASP A 48 -7.62 2.27 -11.86
N MET A 49 -8.09 1.67 -10.76
CA MET A 49 -7.31 1.58 -9.51
C MET A 49 -6.07 0.68 -9.66
N LEU A 50 -6.14 -0.39 -10.45
CA LEU A 50 -4.98 -1.24 -10.72
C LEU A 50 -3.92 -0.52 -11.57
N GLU A 51 -4.33 0.37 -12.47
CA GLU A 51 -3.39 1.20 -13.23
C GLU A 51 -2.66 2.20 -12.32
N VAL A 52 -3.39 2.85 -11.40
CA VAL A 52 -2.78 3.73 -10.38
C VAL A 52 -1.83 2.95 -9.47
N ARG A 53 -2.24 1.75 -9.05
CA ARG A 53 -1.39 0.83 -8.28
C ARG A 53 -0.07 0.57 -9.02
N MET A 54 -0.13 0.26 -10.31
CA MET A 54 1.07 0.00 -11.10
C MET A 54 2.00 1.22 -11.18
N ALA A 55 1.47 2.42 -11.43
CA ALA A 55 2.26 3.64 -11.45
C ALA A 55 2.96 3.90 -10.11
N PHE A 56 2.24 3.63 -9.01
CA PHE A 56 2.70 3.88 -7.65
C PHE A 56 3.73 2.85 -7.16
N GLU A 57 3.41 1.57 -7.21
CA GLU A 57 4.23 0.49 -6.64
C GLU A 57 5.51 0.23 -7.45
N VAL A 58 5.47 0.42 -8.78
CA VAL A 58 6.69 0.36 -9.60
C VAL A 58 7.69 1.41 -9.14
N HIS A 59 7.24 2.65 -8.93
CA HIS A 59 8.12 3.70 -8.42
C HIS A 59 8.61 3.38 -7.01
N ALA A 60 7.73 2.87 -6.14
CA ALA A 60 8.06 2.46 -4.79
C ALA A 60 9.16 1.39 -4.75
N ALA A 61 9.11 0.38 -5.63
CA ALA A 61 10.15 -0.65 -5.73
C ALA A 61 11.53 -0.05 -6.03
N GLY A 62 11.60 0.92 -6.96
CA GLY A 62 12.85 1.63 -7.27
C GLY A 62 13.34 2.50 -6.10
N LEU A 63 12.44 3.14 -5.36
CA LEU A 63 12.80 3.88 -4.14
C LEU A 63 13.31 2.93 -3.05
N ALA A 64 12.64 1.79 -2.86
CA ALA A 64 13.02 0.77 -1.90
C ALA A 64 14.43 0.26 -2.21
N ALA A 65 14.75 -0.09 -3.47
CA ALA A 65 16.08 -0.53 -3.89
C ALA A 65 17.19 0.46 -3.47
N THR A 66 16.92 1.77 -3.55
CA THR A 66 17.89 2.80 -3.12
C THR A 66 17.94 2.99 -1.61
N ARG A 67 16.80 2.88 -0.91
CA ARG A 67 16.61 3.46 0.43
C ARG A 67 16.44 2.44 1.55
N ARG A 68 16.18 1.17 1.27
CA ARG A 68 15.93 0.14 2.30
C ARG A 68 17.10 0.04 3.27
N SER A 69 16.78 -0.16 4.54
CA SER A 69 17.72 -0.65 5.55
C SER A 69 17.84 -2.18 5.50
N LEU A 70 18.87 -2.74 6.14
CA LEU A 70 19.03 -4.20 6.26
C LEU A 70 17.86 -4.87 6.99
N ALA A 71 17.25 -4.19 7.96
CA ALA A 71 16.07 -4.70 8.66
C ALA A 71 14.86 -4.77 7.72
N GLN A 72 14.61 -3.72 6.93
CA GLN A 72 13.53 -3.68 5.95
C GLN A 72 13.75 -4.71 4.83
N GLU A 73 14.99 -4.92 4.38
CA GLU A 73 15.32 -5.97 3.42
C GLU A 73 14.98 -7.37 4.00
N ALA A 74 15.34 -7.63 5.25
CA ALA A 74 15.02 -8.89 5.92
C ALA A 74 13.51 -9.11 6.06
N GLU A 75 12.74 -8.05 6.32
CA GLU A 75 11.26 -8.07 6.36
C GLU A 75 10.66 -8.39 4.98
N ILE A 76 11.16 -7.76 3.92
CA ILE A 76 10.72 -8.04 2.54
C ILE A 76 10.99 -9.51 2.20
N TRP A 77 12.17 -10.05 2.54
CA TRP A 77 12.44 -11.48 2.32
C TRP A 77 11.62 -12.41 3.22
N ALA A 78 11.21 -11.95 4.40
CA ALA A 78 10.37 -12.75 5.29
C ALA A 78 8.99 -13.00 4.71
N THR A 79 8.40 -12.03 4.00
CA THR A 79 7.10 -12.20 3.35
C THR A 79 7.18 -13.20 2.18
N VAL A 80 8.28 -13.23 1.43
CA VAL A 80 8.53 -14.26 0.40
C VAL A 80 8.59 -15.67 1.00
N ARG A 81 9.30 -15.85 2.12
CA ARG A 81 9.36 -17.14 2.82
C ARG A 81 7.99 -17.55 3.37
N ALA A 82 7.23 -16.59 3.90
CA ALA A 82 5.87 -16.85 4.36
C ALA A 82 4.96 -17.28 3.19
N PHE A 83 5.08 -16.64 2.02
CA PHE A 83 4.29 -16.97 0.84
C PHE A 83 4.56 -18.40 0.37
N GLU A 84 5.85 -18.78 0.31
CA GLU A 84 6.26 -20.14 -0.01
C GLU A 84 5.71 -21.18 0.97
N ALA A 85 5.72 -20.88 2.27
CA ALA A 85 5.17 -21.77 3.30
C ALA A 85 3.64 -21.89 3.23
N ALA A 86 2.94 -20.89 2.68
CA ALA A 86 1.49 -20.80 2.65
C ALA A 86 0.86 -21.19 1.29
N MET A 87 1.61 -21.78 0.35
CA MET A 87 1.11 -22.06 -1.02
C MET A 87 -0.15 -22.93 -1.10
N SER A 88 -0.47 -23.69 -0.05
CA SER A 88 -1.69 -24.51 0.06
C SER A 88 -2.83 -23.85 0.85
N ASP A 89 -2.63 -22.64 1.38
CA ASP A 89 -3.61 -21.87 2.16
C ASP A 89 -3.95 -20.56 1.43
N ASP A 90 -5.01 -20.61 0.60
CA ASP A 90 -5.46 -19.50 -0.23
C ASP A 90 -5.72 -18.21 0.57
N THR A 91 -6.27 -18.32 1.78
CA THR A 91 -6.60 -17.15 2.60
C THR A 91 -5.34 -16.50 3.16
N ALA A 92 -4.37 -17.30 3.59
CA ALA A 92 -3.08 -16.78 4.03
C ALA A 92 -2.32 -16.10 2.89
N LEU A 93 -2.41 -16.61 1.66
CA LEU A 93 -1.73 -16.03 0.50
C LEU A 93 -2.16 -14.58 0.23
N ASP A 94 -3.45 -14.25 0.32
CA ASP A 94 -3.93 -12.86 0.12
C ASP A 94 -3.33 -11.90 1.16
N GLU A 95 -3.24 -12.32 2.43
CA GLU A 95 -2.70 -11.48 3.49
C GLU A 95 -1.18 -11.30 3.37
N ILE A 96 -0.49 -12.36 2.96
CA ILE A 96 0.96 -12.34 2.76
C ILE A 96 1.33 -11.52 1.52
N ASP A 97 0.55 -11.60 0.44
CA ASP A 97 0.70 -10.76 -0.75
C ASP A 97 0.55 -9.27 -0.39
N PHE A 98 -0.49 -8.92 0.36
CA PHE A 98 -0.65 -7.56 0.87
C PHE A 98 0.54 -7.11 1.74
N ALA A 99 1.01 -7.98 2.63
CA ALA A 99 2.16 -7.69 3.49
C ALA A 99 3.46 -7.50 2.69
N PHE A 100 3.66 -8.26 1.61
CA PHE A 100 4.80 -8.11 0.70
C PHE A 100 4.84 -6.72 0.06
N HIS A 101 3.72 -6.30 -0.54
CA HIS A 101 3.61 -4.96 -1.12
C HIS A 101 3.78 -3.86 -0.08
N GLN A 102 3.16 -4.01 1.09
CA GLN A 102 3.31 -3.07 2.19
C GLN A 102 4.77 -2.94 2.65
N ALA A 103 5.52 -4.04 2.77
CA ALA A 103 6.92 -4.02 3.18
C ALA A 103 7.79 -3.22 2.19
N ILE A 104 7.54 -3.35 0.88
CA ILE A 104 8.21 -2.55 -0.16
C ILE A 104 7.85 -1.07 -0.02
N ILE A 105 6.58 -0.74 0.24
CA ILE A 105 6.15 0.64 0.46
C ILE A 105 6.84 1.24 1.69
N GLN A 106 6.95 0.50 2.80
CA GLN A 106 7.68 0.97 4.00
C GLN A 106 9.16 1.23 3.70
N ALA A 107 9.78 0.37 2.90
CA ALA A 107 11.17 0.52 2.48
C ALA A 107 11.44 1.74 1.57
N THR A 108 10.41 2.42 1.06
CA THR A 108 10.58 3.72 0.38
C THR A 108 11.09 4.82 1.32
N ASN A 109 10.91 4.62 2.63
CA ASN A 109 11.21 5.60 3.68
C ASN A 109 10.60 6.98 3.35
N ASN A 110 9.36 6.96 2.85
CA ASN A 110 8.59 8.14 2.47
C ASN A 110 7.17 8.05 3.06
N SER A 111 6.87 8.91 4.05
CA SER A 111 5.58 8.90 4.75
C SER A 111 4.39 9.07 3.82
N ALA A 112 4.52 9.88 2.76
CA ALA A 112 3.45 10.08 1.79
C ALA A 112 3.13 8.79 1.01
N PHE A 113 4.13 7.96 0.71
CA PHE A 113 3.90 6.65 0.08
C PHE A 113 3.16 5.71 1.04
N ILE A 114 3.59 5.68 2.30
CA ILE A 114 3.00 4.83 3.33
C ILE A 114 1.53 5.22 3.59
N GLU A 115 1.26 6.51 3.75
CA GLU A 115 -0.09 7.04 3.95
C GLU A 115 -0.99 6.78 2.74
N PHE A 116 -0.50 7.04 1.53
CA PHE A 116 -1.26 6.80 0.30
C PHE A 116 -1.63 5.32 0.13
N PHE A 117 -0.68 4.41 0.36
CA PHE A 117 -0.94 2.97 0.33
C PHE A 117 -1.97 2.55 1.39
N THR A 118 -1.91 3.15 2.58
CA THR A 118 -2.88 2.91 3.66
C THR A 118 -4.29 3.35 3.27
N ILE A 119 -4.43 4.52 2.62
CA ILE A 119 -5.71 5.05 2.13
C ILE A 119 -6.29 4.15 1.04
N MET A 120 -5.46 3.67 0.11
CA MET A 120 -5.90 2.75 -0.93
C MET A 120 -6.22 1.36 -0.37
N GLY A 121 -5.46 0.90 0.63
CA GLY A 121 -5.72 -0.30 1.42
C GLY A 121 -6.08 -1.53 0.58
N ARG A 122 -7.05 -2.31 1.05
CA ARG A 122 -7.56 -3.51 0.35
C ARG A 122 -8.40 -3.22 -0.90
N ARG A 123 -8.55 -1.96 -1.33
CA ARG A 123 -9.29 -1.65 -2.58
C ARG A 123 -8.50 -2.01 -3.83
N ILE A 124 -7.17 -1.99 -3.74
CA ILE A 124 -6.27 -2.33 -4.87
C ILE A 124 -5.68 -3.73 -4.79
N LEU A 125 -5.86 -4.36 -3.62
CA LEU A 125 -5.53 -5.74 -3.31
C LEU A 125 -6.75 -6.38 -2.64
N PRO A 126 -7.81 -6.68 -3.41
CA PRO A 126 -9.02 -7.28 -2.89
C PRO A 126 -8.74 -8.67 -2.29
N ALA A 127 -9.51 -8.99 -1.26
CA ALA A 127 -9.52 -10.33 -0.68
C ALA A 127 -10.06 -11.36 -1.68
N ASP A 128 -9.74 -12.63 -1.44
CA ASP A 128 -10.09 -13.81 -2.23
C ASP A 128 -9.42 -13.86 -3.62
N THR A 129 -8.35 -13.09 -3.82
CA THR A 129 -7.63 -13.02 -5.10
C THR A 129 -6.88 -14.32 -5.41
N PHE A 130 -6.37 -15.00 -4.38
CA PHE A 130 -5.76 -16.32 -4.48
C PHE A 130 -6.75 -17.47 -4.19
N SER A 131 -8.06 -17.21 -4.18
CA SER A 131 -9.04 -18.27 -3.95
C SER A 131 -9.17 -19.21 -5.15
N ARG A 132 -8.57 -20.39 -5.06
CA ARG A 132 -8.74 -21.49 -6.03
C ARG A 132 -10.20 -21.93 -6.11
N ALA A 133 -10.92 -21.87 -4.99
CA ALA A 133 -12.35 -22.21 -4.94
C ALA A 133 -13.22 -21.25 -5.76
N ARG A 134 -12.92 -19.94 -5.75
CA ARG A 134 -13.66 -18.94 -6.54
C ARG A 134 -13.18 -18.85 -7.98
N HIS A 135 -11.90 -19.07 -8.22
CA HIS A 135 -11.26 -18.83 -9.52
C HIS A 135 -10.42 -20.03 -10.00
N PRO A 136 -10.97 -21.25 -10.09
CA PRO A 136 -10.19 -22.49 -10.29
C PRO A 136 -9.45 -22.55 -11.64
N ALA A 137 -9.95 -21.84 -12.67
CA ALA A 137 -9.31 -21.79 -13.99
C ALA A 137 -8.15 -20.78 -14.06
N LEU A 138 -8.10 -19.80 -13.13
CA LEU A 138 -7.13 -18.70 -13.16
C LEU A 138 -6.09 -18.83 -12.05
N ILE A 139 -6.49 -19.35 -10.89
CA ILE A 139 -5.62 -19.59 -9.74
C ILE A 139 -5.29 -21.07 -9.68
N THR A 140 -4.19 -21.43 -10.32
CA THR A 140 -3.63 -22.78 -10.33
C THR A 140 -2.37 -22.84 -9.45
N ASP A 141 -1.88 -24.04 -9.13
CA ASP A 141 -0.60 -24.19 -8.42
C ASP A 141 0.55 -23.54 -9.19
N SER A 142 0.58 -23.71 -10.51
CA SER A 142 1.55 -23.06 -11.38
C SER A 142 1.47 -21.53 -11.32
N TYR A 143 0.26 -20.97 -11.21
CA TYR A 143 0.08 -19.53 -11.06
C TYR A 143 0.70 -19.03 -9.74
N ILE A 144 0.46 -19.74 -8.63
CA ILE A 144 0.99 -19.38 -7.30
C ILE A 144 2.52 -19.52 -7.27
N GLU A 145 3.07 -20.60 -7.85
CA GLU A 145 4.52 -20.78 -8.02
C GLU A 145 5.15 -19.64 -8.83
N HIS A 146 4.48 -19.20 -9.88
CA HIS A 146 4.96 -18.12 -10.73
C HIS A 146 4.94 -16.78 -9.99
N THR A 147 3.89 -16.49 -9.20
CA THR A 147 3.85 -15.31 -8.34
C THR A 147 4.98 -15.31 -7.30
N LEU A 148 5.26 -16.46 -6.68
CA LEU A 148 6.41 -16.59 -5.77
C LEU A 148 7.75 -16.31 -6.48
N THR A 149 7.90 -16.79 -7.73
CA THR A 149 9.09 -16.54 -8.55
C THR A 149 9.30 -15.05 -8.79
N GLU A 150 8.23 -14.31 -9.03
CA GLU A 150 8.32 -12.86 -9.23
C GLU A 150 8.57 -12.08 -7.96
N HIS A 151 7.93 -12.45 -6.85
CA HIS A 151 8.23 -11.82 -5.56
C HIS A 151 9.72 -11.94 -5.25
N ARG A 152 10.31 -13.12 -5.51
CA ARG A 152 11.76 -13.33 -5.40
C ARG A 152 12.55 -12.43 -6.36
N ALA A 153 12.16 -12.32 -7.62
CA ALA A 153 12.84 -11.46 -8.58
C ALA A 153 12.86 -9.99 -8.13
N ILE A 154 11.73 -9.48 -7.64
CA ILE A 154 11.62 -8.14 -7.05
C ILE A 154 12.57 -7.98 -5.85
N CYS A 155 12.56 -8.95 -4.91
CA CYS A 155 13.44 -8.93 -3.75
C CYS A 155 14.92 -8.89 -4.14
N VAL A 156 15.33 -9.68 -5.11
CA VAL A 156 16.73 -9.71 -5.58
C VAL A 156 17.12 -8.34 -6.12
N MET A 157 16.32 -7.76 -7.02
CA MET A 157 16.64 -6.43 -7.58
C MET A 157 16.68 -5.34 -6.50
N ILE A 158 15.77 -5.38 -5.52
CA ILE A 158 15.80 -4.48 -4.36
C ILE A 158 17.07 -4.71 -3.53
N SER A 159 17.44 -5.95 -3.26
CA SER A 159 18.61 -6.31 -2.43
C SER A 159 19.90 -5.86 -3.11
N ASP A 160 20.01 -6.04 -4.43
CA ASP A 160 21.16 -5.62 -5.24
C ASP A 160 21.26 -4.10 -5.42
N GLY A 161 20.21 -3.36 -5.04
CA GLY A 161 20.13 -1.91 -5.23
C GLY A 161 19.90 -1.51 -6.70
N ASP A 162 19.46 -2.45 -7.53
CA ASP A 162 19.14 -2.20 -8.94
C ASP A 162 17.76 -1.54 -9.05
N VAL A 163 17.77 -0.21 -9.17
CA VAL A 163 16.57 0.62 -9.23
C VAL A 163 15.70 0.29 -10.45
N GLU A 164 16.31 0.15 -11.63
CA GLU A 164 15.55 -0.11 -12.85
C GLU A 164 15.13 -1.58 -12.94
N GLY A 165 15.98 -2.50 -12.49
CA GLY A 165 15.62 -3.90 -12.33
C GLY A 165 14.42 -4.10 -11.39
N ALA A 166 14.40 -3.40 -10.25
CA ALA A 166 13.29 -3.50 -9.29
C ALA A 166 11.98 -2.94 -9.86
N ARG A 167 12.06 -1.85 -10.63
CA ARG A 167 10.93 -1.26 -11.34
C ARG A 167 10.37 -2.23 -12.39
N GLU A 168 11.23 -2.83 -13.19
CA GLU A 168 10.82 -3.73 -14.25
C GLU A 168 10.21 -5.02 -13.69
N ALA A 169 10.83 -5.60 -12.66
CA ALA A 169 10.30 -6.77 -11.99
C ALA A 169 8.91 -6.51 -11.37
N MET A 170 8.73 -5.37 -10.70
CA MET A 170 7.42 -4.97 -10.15
C MET A 170 6.39 -4.71 -11.26
N ARG A 171 6.81 -4.11 -12.38
CA ARG A 171 5.93 -3.86 -13.52
C ARG A 171 5.43 -5.17 -14.13
N ALA A 172 6.33 -6.13 -14.36
CA ALA A 172 5.98 -7.45 -14.90
C ALA A 172 4.95 -8.15 -13.98
N HIS A 173 5.21 -8.14 -12.68
CA HIS A 173 4.32 -8.71 -11.67
C HIS A 173 2.92 -8.10 -11.69
N LEU A 174 2.83 -6.77 -11.62
CA LEU A 174 1.54 -6.06 -11.59
C LEU A 174 0.79 -6.17 -12.93
N THR A 175 1.51 -6.28 -14.06
CA THR A 175 0.89 -6.49 -15.37
C THR A 175 0.19 -7.85 -15.43
N ARG A 176 0.83 -8.93 -14.97
CA ARG A 176 0.15 -10.24 -14.92
C ARG A 176 -1.01 -10.23 -13.93
N ALA A 177 -0.84 -9.60 -12.77
CA ALA A 177 -1.93 -9.47 -11.79
C ALA A 177 -3.14 -8.74 -12.41
N HIS A 178 -2.90 -7.67 -13.17
CA HIS A 178 -3.91 -6.94 -13.90
C HIS A 178 -4.62 -7.80 -14.95
N ASP A 179 -3.89 -8.56 -15.76
CA ASP A 179 -4.48 -9.46 -16.76
C ASP A 179 -5.32 -10.57 -16.13
N ARG A 180 -4.89 -11.09 -14.98
CA ARG A 180 -5.70 -12.01 -14.15
C ARG A 180 -7.02 -11.37 -13.73
N TYR A 181 -6.98 -10.15 -13.16
CA TYR A 181 -8.19 -9.47 -12.71
C TYR A 181 -9.16 -9.18 -13.84
N ARG A 182 -8.65 -8.82 -15.02
CA ARG A 182 -9.47 -8.73 -16.24
C ARG A 182 -10.15 -10.05 -16.53
N GLY A 183 -9.41 -11.16 -16.51
CA GLY A 183 -9.95 -12.51 -16.69
C GLY A 183 -11.07 -12.87 -15.71
N ILE A 184 -10.89 -12.54 -14.42
CA ILE A 184 -11.89 -12.74 -13.36
C ILE A 184 -13.17 -11.95 -13.64
N LEU A 185 -13.05 -10.66 -13.97
CA LEU A 185 -14.20 -9.79 -14.22
C LEU A 185 -15.02 -10.24 -15.44
N TYR A 186 -14.36 -10.64 -16.53
CA TYR A 186 -15.04 -11.10 -17.74
C TYR A 186 -15.65 -12.50 -17.62
N HIS A 187 -15.15 -13.37 -16.73
CA HIS A 187 -15.78 -14.68 -16.46
C HIS A 187 -16.98 -14.61 -15.52
N ASN A 188 -17.05 -13.58 -14.67
CA ASN A 188 -18.14 -13.36 -13.73
C ASN A 188 -19.26 -12.46 -14.27
N SER A 189 -19.17 -12.03 -15.54
CA SER A 189 -20.16 -11.17 -16.23
C SER A 189 -21.14 -11.97 -17.07
#